data_AF-A0AA36DQ88-F1
#
_entry.id   AF-A0AA36DQ88-F1
#
_cell.length_a   1.000
_cell.length_b   1.000
_cell.length_c   1.000
_cell.angle_alpha   90.00
_cell.angle_beta   90.00
_cell.angle_gamma   90.00
#
_symmetry.space_group_name_H-M   'P 1'
#
loop_
_entity.id
_entity.type
_entity.pdbx_description
1 polymer ?
#
loop_
_entity_poly.entity_id
_entity_poly.type
_entity_poly.pdbx_seq_one_letter_code
_entity_poly.pdbx_strand_id
1 'polypeptide(L)'
;MRSLILLALLAVSCAALVIPARFNVAECVMCKVAVRVAAPSLGKDTLKIEQDFDKECKKELKVPEESKLCEKYINDHLDPIVHELESGTAPKDVCTKLHDC
;
A
#
# COMPACT_ATOMS: atom_id res chain seq x y z
N MET A 1 -47.31 -2.74 -14.92
CA MET A 1 -46.74 -1.69 -14.05
C MET A 1 -46.13 -2.18 -12.73
N ARG A 2 -46.21 -3.48 -12.37
CA ARG A 2 -45.51 -4.01 -11.18
C ARG A 2 -44.11 -4.56 -11.48
N SER A 3 -43.91 -5.21 -12.65
CA SER A 3 -42.58 -5.73 -13.04
C SER A 3 -41.54 -4.65 -13.36
N LEU A 4 -41.98 -3.44 -13.75
CA LEU A 4 -41.06 -2.33 -14.05
C LEU A 4 -40.48 -1.68 -12.78
N ILE A 5 -41.13 -1.86 -11.63
CA ILE A 5 -40.68 -1.31 -10.34
C ILE A 5 -39.58 -2.20 -9.73
N LEU A 6 -39.58 -3.50 -10.02
CA LEU A 6 -38.61 -4.45 -9.49
C LEU A 6 -37.22 -4.35 -10.16
N LEU A 7 -37.15 -3.85 -11.40
CA LEU A 7 -35.88 -3.62 -12.11
C LEU A 7 -35.11 -2.40 -11.58
N ALA A 8 -35.77 -1.48 -10.88
CA ALA A 8 -35.11 -0.31 -10.30
C ALA A 8 -34.31 -0.61 -9.02
N LEU A 9 -34.53 -1.77 -8.39
CA LEU A 9 -33.84 -2.18 -7.16
C LEU A 9 -32.45 -2.78 -7.41
N LEU A 10 -32.07 -3.07 -8.66
CA LEU A 10 -30.74 -3.60 -9.01
C LEU A 10 -29.71 -2.50 -9.33
N ALA A 11 -30.10 -1.22 -9.35
CA ALA A 11 -29.22 -0.11 -9.71
C ALA A 11 -28.60 0.62 -8.50
N VAL A 12 -28.69 0.06 -7.29
CA VAL A 12 -28.16 0.67 -6.05
C VAL A 12 -27.10 -0.23 -5.40
N SER A 13 -26.20 -0.79 -6.20
CA SER A 13 -24.96 -1.41 -5.69
C SER A 13 -23.69 -0.78 -6.28
N CYS A 14 -23.80 0.43 -6.82
CA CYS A 14 -22.67 1.29 -7.16
C CYS A 14 -22.39 2.30 -6.03
N ALA A 15 -22.43 1.85 -4.77
CA ALA A 15 -21.59 2.48 -3.77
C ALA A 15 -20.18 1.92 -4.00
N ALA A 16 -19.55 2.38 -5.09
CA ALA A 16 -18.11 2.42 -5.13
C ALA A 16 -17.72 3.21 -3.88
N LEU A 17 -17.28 2.50 -2.85
CA LEU A 17 -16.49 3.07 -1.78
C LEU A 17 -15.22 3.56 -2.47
N VAL A 18 -15.30 4.73 -3.10
CA VAL A 18 -14.14 5.52 -3.47
C VAL A 18 -13.61 6.02 -2.14
N ILE A 19 -12.85 5.14 -1.49
CA ILE A 19 -12.11 5.46 -0.27
C ILE A 19 -11.22 6.66 -0.64
N PRO A 20 -11.28 7.74 0.15
CA PRO A 20 -10.93 9.07 -0.32
C PRO A 20 -9.42 9.16 -0.56
N ALA A 21 -9.04 9.92 -1.60
CA ALA A 21 -7.68 10.23 -2.06
C ALA A 21 -6.65 10.66 -0.97
N ARG A 22 -7.05 10.80 0.30
CA ARG A 22 -6.17 11.02 1.45
C ARG A 22 -5.39 9.75 1.85
N PHE A 23 -5.99 8.57 1.70
CA PHE A 23 -5.29 7.30 1.92
C PHE A 23 -4.14 7.16 0.92
N ASN A 24 -4.39 7.47 -0.35
CA ASN A 24 -3.38 7.45 -1.39
C ASN A 24 -2.14 8.30 -1.08
N VAL A 25 -2.23 9.44 -0.38
CA VAL A 25 -1.03 10.25 -0.09
C VAL A 25 -0.15 9.61 0.98
N ALA A 26 -0.75 9.13 2.08
CA ALA A 26 -0.01 8.48 3.15
C ALA A 26 0.53 7.11 2.72
N GLU A 27 -0.29 6.33 2.01
CA GLU A 27 0.11 5.06 1.39
C GLU A 27 1.22 5.29 0.37
N CYS A 28 1.13 6.33 -0.48
CA CYS A 28 2.18 6.66 -1.43
C CYS A 28 3.50 7.00 -0.76
N VAL A 29 3.47 7.72 0.37
CA VAL A 29 4.68 8.01 1.15
C VAL A 29 5.27 6.74 1.74
N MET A 30 4.45 5.90 2.37
CA MET A 30 4.91 4.64 2.97
C MET A 30 5.46 3.68 1.91
N CYS A 31 4.80 3.55 0.75
CA CYS A 31 5.28 2.75 -0.36
C CYS A 31 6.63 3.27 -0.87
N LYS A 32 6.79 4.59 -1.05
CA LYS A 32 8.07 5.16 -1.48
C LYS A 32 9.19 4.92 -0.48
N VAL A 33 8.89 4.90 0.81
CA VAL A 33 9.85 4.52 1.86
C VAL A 33 10.20 3.04 1.76
N ALA A 34 9.21 2.17 1.63
CA ALA A 34 9.40 0.72 1.44
C ALA A 34 10.26 0.40 0.22
N VAL A 35 9.93 0.97 -0.94
CA VAL A 35 10.72 0.82 -2.17
C VAL A 35 12.17 1.28 -1.97
N ARG A 36 12.38 2.44 -1.31
CA ARG A 36 13.72 2.98 -1.06
C ARG A 36 14.57 2.04 -0.20
N VAL A 37 13.96 1.36 0.77
CA VAL A 37 14.63 0.39 1.65
C VAL A 37 14.84 -0.95 0.95
N ALA A 38 13.83 -1.45 0.24
CA ALA A 38 13.84 -2.77 -0.36
C ALA A 38 14.72 -2.86 -1.62
N ALA A 39 14.69 -1.85 -2.50
CA ALA A 39 15.43 -1.88 -3.77
C ALA A 39 16.96 -2.13 -3.62
N PRO A 40 17.70 -1.50 -2.69
CA PRO A 40 19.13 -1.80 -2.47
C PRO A 40 19.38 -3.08 -1.65
N SER A 41 18.32 -3.76 -1.21
CA SER A 41 18.38 -4.94 -0.34
C SER A 41 17.73 -6.18 -0.96
N LEU A 42 17.39 -6.13 -2.26
CA LEU A 42 16.91 -7.30 -3.00
C LEU A 42 17.91 -8.46 -2.91
N GLY A 43 17.39 -9.68 -2.69
CA GLY A 43 18.21 -10.88 -2.50
C GLY A 43 18.88 -10.99 -1.12
N LYS A 44 18.63 -10.05 -0.19
CA LYS A 44 18.96 -10.22 1.23
C LYS A 44 17.79 -10.86 1.97
N ASP A 45 18.02 -11.20 3.24
CA ASP A 45 17.00 -11.74 4.14
C ASP A 45 15.80 -10.77 4.25
N THR A 46 14.58 -11.27 4.03
CA THR A 46 13.33 -10.52 4.17
C THR A 46 13.20 -9.88 5.54
N LEU A 47 13.63 -10.57 6.61
CA LEU A 47 13.62 -10.02 7.98
C LEU A 47 14.46 -8.75 8.08
N LYS A 48 15.54 -8.65 7.29
CA LYS A 48 16.39 -7.46 7.28
C LYS A 48 15.69 -6.27 6.60
N ILE A 49 14.94 -6.53 5.53
CA ILE A 49 14.15 -5.51 4.82
C ILE A 49 13.03 -4.98 5.73
N GLU A 50 12.31 -5.87 6.41
CA GLU A 50 11.27 -5.51 7.38
C GLU A 50 11.81 -4.61 8.49
N GLN A 51 12.94 -5.00 9.10
CA GLN A 51 13.59 -4.22 10.17
C GLN A 51 14.06 -2.84 9.70
N ASP A 52 14.65 -2.77 8.50
CA ASP A 52 15.12 -1.51 7.95
C ASP A 52 13.95 -0.59 7.55
N PHE A 53 12.84 -1.16 7.08
CA PHE A 53 11.62 -0.42 6.80
C PHE A 53 10.98 0.10 8.09
N ASP A 54 10.79 -0.75 9.11
CA ASP A 54 10.23 -0.36 10.41
C ASP A 54 10.99 0.84 11.01
N LYS A 55 12.31 0.79 10.96
CA LYS A 55 13.19 1.85 11.44
C LYS A 55 12.98 3.18 10.70
N GLU A 56 12.98 3.17 9.37
CA GLU A 56 12.81 4.41 8.60
C GLU A 56 11.36 4.90 8.64
N CYS A 57 10.38 4.01 8.64
CA CYS A 57 8.96 4.35 8.77
C CYS A 57 8.68 5.10 10.08
N LYS A 58 9.18 4.62 11.22
CA LYS A 58 9.03 5.28 12.54
C LYS A 58 9.65 6.67 12.57
N LYS A 59 10.82 6.82 11.94
CA LYS A 59 11.57 8.07 11.86
C LYS A 59 10.85 9.14 11.02
N GLU A 60 10.14 8.71 9.97
CA GLU A 60 9.40 9.59 9.06
C GLU A 60 8.01 9.98 9.61
N LEU A 61 7.28 9.04 10.22
CA LEU A 61 5.86 9.26 10.58
C LEU A 61 5.64 10.23 11.74
N LYS A 62 6.51 10.28 12.77
CA LYS A 62 6.41 11.21 13.92
C LYS A 62 4.98 11.42 14.46
N VAL A 63 4.16 10.37 14.48
CA VAL A 63 2.78 10.36 15.00
C VAL A 63 2.68 9.44 16.22
N PRO A 64 1.65 9.57 17.07
CA PRO A 64 1.35 8.56 18.09
C PRO A 64 1.11 7.18 17.46
N GLU A 65 1.62 6.14 18.09
CA GLU A 65 1.49 4.74 17.63
C GLU A 65 2.15 4.46 16.27
N GLU A 66 3.21 5.18 15.93
CA GLU A 66 4.03 4.97 14.73
C GLU A 66 4.48 3.50 14.60
N SER A 67 4.76 2.83 15.72
CA SER A 67 5.17 1.43 15.71
C SER A 67 4.08 0.50 15.17
N LYS A 68 2.83 0.66 15.60
CA LYS A 68 1.74 -0.19 15.14
C LYS A 68 1.42 0.07 13.67
N LEU A 69 1.51 1.32 13.23
CA LEU A 69 1.29 1.70 11.84
C LEU A 69 2.34 1.10 10.91
N CYS A 70 3.62 1.20 11.26
CA CYS A 70 4.70 0.62 10.48
C CYS A 70 4.62 -0.91 10.44
N GLU A 71 4.37 -1.56 11.58
CA GLU A 71 4.20 -3.01 11.66
C GLU A 71 3.00 -3.49 10.82
N LYS A 72 1.87 -2.80 10.90
CA LYS A 72 0.70 -3.09 10.06
C LYS A 72 1.05 -2.94 8.57
N TYR A 73 1.78 -1.89 8.20
CA TYR A 73 2.18 -1.69 6.81
C TYR A 73 3.11 -2.79 6.30
N ILE A 74 4.04 -3.26 7.13
CA ILE A 74 4.90 -4.41 6.80
C ILE A 74 4.06 -5.62 6.42
N ASN A 75 3.15 -6.01 7.31
CA ASN A 75 2.33 -7.20 7.15
C ASN A 75 1.38 -7.11 5.94
N ASP A 76 0.86 -5.93 5.65
CA ASP A 76 -0.17 -5.75 4.63
C ASP A 76 0.40 -5.46 3.23
N HIS A 77 1.57 -4.81 3.13
CA HIS A 77 2.03 -4.20 1.87
C HIS A 77 3.49 -4.45 1.48
N LEU A 78 4.37 -4.89 2.39
CA LEU A 78 5.81 -4.95 2.07
C LEU A 78 6.14 -6.08 1.08
N ASP A 79 5.52 -7.25 1.23
CA ASP A 79 5.73 -8.40 0.34
C ASP A 79 5.41 -8.10 -1.13
N PRO A 80 4.24 -7.52 -1.48
CA PRO A 80 3.95 -7.08 -2.85
C PRO A 80 4.99 -6.13 -3.44
N ILE A 81 5.53 -5.20 -2.62
CA ILE A 81 6.54 -4.24 -3.04
C ILE A 81 7.86 -4.95 -3.38
N VAL A 82 8.31 -5.86 -2.50
CA VAL A 82 9.52 -6.67 -2.74
C VAL A 82 9.35 -7.52 -3.99
N HIS A 83 8.20 -8.19 -4.15
CA HIS A 83 7.93 -9.03 -5.31
C HIS A 83 7.98 -8.26 -6.64
N GLU A 84 7.44 -7.03 -6.67
CA GLU A 84 7.49 -6.19 -7.86
C GLU A 84 8.92 -5.78 -8.22
N LEU A 85 9.74 -5.45 -7.22
CA LEU A 85 11.15 -5.14 -7.40
C LEU A 85 11.96 -6.35 -7.90
N GLU A 86 11.71 -7.54 -7.34
CA GLU A 86 12.34 -8.81 -7.78
C GLU A 86 11.93 -9.20 -9.20
N SER A 87 10.70 -8.88 -9.60
CA SER A 87 10.18 -9.09 -10.94
C SER A 87 10.75 -8.11 -11.98
N GLY A 88 11.59 -7.17 -11.55
CA GLY A 88 12.27 -6.20 -12.42
C GLY A 88 11.49 -4.90 -12.66
N THR A 89 10.41 -4.65 -11.92
CA THR A 89 9.74 -3.35 -11.96
C THR A 89 10.70 -2.28 -11.44
N ALA A 90 10.85 -1.19 -12.20
CA ALA A 90 11.74 -0.10 -11.79
C ALA A 90 11.24 0.53 -10.48
N PRO A 91 12.11 0.84 -9.51
CA PRO A 91 11.69 1.34 -8.19
C PRO A 91 10.71 2.52 -8.24
N LYS A 92 10.91 3.46 -9.17
CA LYS A 92 10.04 4.63 -9.36
C LYS A 92 8.59 4.29 -9.79
N ASP A 93 8.38 3.11 -10.38
CA ASP A 93 7.11 2.71 -10.98
C ASP A 93 6.33 1.72 -10.07
N VAL A 94 6.96 1.14 -9.05
CA VAL A 94 6.36 0.12 -8.15
C VAL A 94 5.10 0.65 -7.47
N CYS A 95 5.17 1.80 -6.80
CA CYS A 95 4.03 2.31 -6.05
C CYS A 95 2.84 2.68 -6.96
N THR A 96 3.10 3.15 -8.18
CA THR A 96 2.04 3.40 -9.16
C THR A 96 1.45 2.12 -9.71
N LYS A 97 2.27 1.08 -9.90
CA LYS A 97 1.82 -0.24 -10.35
C LYS A 97 0.96 -0.94 -9.29
N LEU A 98 1.26 -0.75 -8.02
CA LEU A 98 0.50 -1.27 -6.88
C LEU A 98 -0.72 -0.42 -6.50
N HIS A 99 -0.91 0.73 -7.16
CA HIS A 99 -1.97 1.70 -6.87
C HIS A 99 -1.89 2.35 -5.47
N ASP A 100 -0.71 2.28 -4.84
CA ASP A 100 -0.39 3.00 -3.61
C ASP A 100 -0.02 4.48 -3.91
N CYS A 101 0.33 4.76 -5.17
CA CYS A 101 0.39 6.06 -5.84
C CYS A 101 -0.28 5.94 -7.22
#